data_AF-A0A1M8AD02-F1
#
_entry.id   AF-A0A1M8AD02-F1
#
_cell.length_a   1.000
_cell.length_b   1.000
_cell.length_c   1.000
_cell.angle_alpha   90.00
_cell.angle_beta   90.00
_cell.angle_gamma   90.00
#
_symmetry.space_group_name_H-M   'P 1'
#
loop_
_entity.id
_entity.type
_entity.pdbx_description
1 polymer ?
#
loop_
_entity_poly.entity_id
_entity_poly.type
_entity_poly.pdbx_seq_one_letter_code
_entity_poly.pdbx_strand_id
1 'polypeptide(L)'
;MPGEAHRALLAFHHILSAKKIRTLHAWSQELELHGLVKIGYPGVLLVADRAPCASRVPEYVRRIKRLPWQTCEVRAFGAVPPPAAPALEGLAHALRTLAVPASVSRRSGLVQLERLKDMSAYLHAADAATPLPHGALSWAAFFQQAMRAP
;
A
#
# COMPACT_ATOMS: atom_id res chain seq x y z
N MET A 1 7.47 -23.60 5.00
CA MET A 1 7.16 -22.50 5.94
C MET A 1 6.39 -21.44 5.17
N PRO A 2 5.19 -21.01 5.61
CA PRO A 2 4.56 -19.84 5.02
C PRO A 2 5.53 -18.66 5.17
N GLY A 3 5.86 -17.99 4.07
CA GLY A 3 6.79 -16.86 4.09
C GLY A 3 6.19 -15.66 4.83
N GLU A 4 7.08 -14.76 5.27
CA GLU A 4 6.68 -13.54 5.98
C GLU A 4 6.24 -12.46 4.99
N ALA A 5 4.94 -12.15 5.01
CA ALA A 5 4.38 -11.05 4.23
C ALA A 5 4.88 -9.71 4.77
N HIS A 6 4.96 -8.71 3.92
CA HIS A 6 5.42 -7.37 4.27
C HIS A 6 4.43 -6.29 3.80
N ARG A 7 4.64 -5.09 4.34
CA ARG A 7 4.00 -3.86 3.91
C ARG A 7 5.01 -2.71 3.88
N ALA A 8 4.75 -1.71 3.04
CA ALA A 8 5.57 -0.52 2.93
C ALA A 8 4.71 0.73 2.70
N LEU A 9 5.16 1.86 3.26
CA LEU A 9 4.67 3.18 2.94
C LEU A 9 5.80 4.02 2.37
N LEU A 10 5.57 4.61 1.20
CA LEU A 10 6.50 5.52 0.54
C LEU A 10 5.85 6.88 0.36
N ALA A 11 6.64 7.92 0.60
CA ALA A 11 6.26 9.30 0.33
C ALA A 11 7.12 9.86 -0.81
N PHE A 12 6.50 10.71 -1.61
CA PHE A 12 7.11 11.35 -2.77
C PHE A 12 6.79 12.83 -2.74
N HIS A 13 7.68 13.66 -3.27
CA HIS A 13 7.38 15.07 -3.48
C HIS A 13 6.12 15.24 -4.34
N HIS A 14 6.02 14.46 -5.43
CA HIS A 14 4.78 14.24 -6.17
C HIS A 14 4.88 12.99 -7.05
N ILE A 15 3.73 12.47 -7.47
CA ILE A 15 3.63 11.48 -8.55
C ILE A 15 2.76 12.10 -9.65
N LEU A 16 3.38 12.62 -10.71
CA LEU A 16 2.67 13.24 -11.84
C LEU A 16 2.95 12.56 -13.19
N SER A 17 4.16 12.00 -13.34
CA SER A 17 4.56 11.37 -14.60
C SER A 17 3.67 10.16 -14.90
N ALA A 18 2.89 10.24 -15.98
CA ALA A 18 2.04 9.16 -16.44
C ALA A 18 2.83 7.85 -16.67
N LYS A 19 4.11 7.94 -17.10
CA LYS A 19 5.01 6.79 -17.22
C LYS A 19 5.24 6.12 -15.86
N LYS A 20 5.56 6.90 -14.82
CA LYS A 20 5.77 6.37 -13.46
C LYS A 20 4.49 5.78 -12.89
N ILE A 21 3.35 6.45 -13.06
CA ILE A 21 2.03 5.95 -12.64
C ILE A 21 1.75 4.58 -13.27
N ARG A 22 1.85 4.46 -14.60
CA ARG A 22 1.68 3.17 -15.30
C ARG A 22 2.66 2.12 -14.79
N THR A 23 3.90 2.50 -14.51
CA THR A 23 4.94 1.59 -14.00
C THR A 23 4.59 1.06 -12.61
N LEU A 24 4.12 1.91 -11.68
CA LEU A 24 3.66 1.50 -10.35
C LEU A 24 2.53 0.47 -10.47
N HIS A 25 1.51 0.78 -11.26
CA HIS A 25 0.39 -0.14 -11.49
C HIS A 25 0.85 -1.46 -12.12
N ALA A 26 1.67 -1.42 -13.16
CA ALA A 26 2.15 -2.62 -13.85
C ALA A 26 2.95 -3.54 -12.92
N TRP A 27 3.92 -2.99 -12.17
CA TRP A 27 4.72 -3.77 -11.24
C TRP A 27 3.90 -4.28 -10.04
N SER A 28 2.90 -3.52 -9.58
CA SER A 28 2.01 -4.00 -8.50
C SER A 28 1.25 -5.25 -8.92
N GLN A 29 0.87 -5.33 -10.20
CA GLN A 29 0.18 -6.48 -10.74
C GLN A 29 1.14 -7.64 -11.03
N GLU A 30 2.30 -7.36 -11.63
CA GLU A 30 3.35 -8.35 -11.90
C GLU A 30 3.78 -9.08 -10.63
N LEU A 31 3.90 -8.36 -9.51
CA LEU A 31 4.34 -8.90 -8.24
C LEU A 31 3.18 -9.36 -7.34
N GLU A 32 1.95 -9.35 -7.85
CA GLU A 32 0.73 -9.72 -7.13
C GLU A 32 0.57 -9.00 -5.79
N LEU A 33 0.96 -7.73 -5.75
CA LEU A 33 0.81 -6.86 -4.59
C LEU A 33 -0.54 -6.15 -4.65
N HIS A 34 -0.92 -5.52 -3.55
CA HIS A 34 -2.07 -4.62 -3.51
C HIS A 34 -1.81 -3.39 -2.63
N GLY A 35 -2.68 -2.39 -2.74
CA GLY A 35 -2.59 -1.21 -1.88
C GLY A 35 -3.22 0.03 -2.47
N LEU A 36 -2.73 1.18 -2.04
CA LEU A 36 -3.28 2.50 -2.34
C LEU A 36 -2.17 3.40 -2.88
N VAL A 37 -2.48 4.17 -3.91
CA VAL A 37 -1.56 5.17 -4.44
C VAL A 37 -2.27 6.50 -4.59
N LYS A 38 -1.81 7.51 -3.86
CA LYS A 38 -2.28 8.89 -3.99
C LYS A 38 -1.39 9.64 -4.96
N ILE A 39 -1.99 10.14 -6.04
CA ILE A 39 -1.33 10.87 -7.13
C ILE A 39 -1.33 12.38 -6.86
N GLY A 40 -0.42 13.13 -7.46
CA GLY A 40 -0.27 14.58 -7.24
C GLY A 40 0.64 14.93 -6.07
N TYR A 41 0.34 16.03 -5.36
CA TYR A 41 1.16 16.60 -4.28
C TYR A 41 0.53 16.42 -2.88
N PRO A 42 1.27 15.93 -1.86
CA PRO A 42 2.40 15.01 -2.01
C PRO A 42 1.92 13.71 -2.67
N GLY A 43 2.86 12.92 -3.20
CA GLY A 43 2.57 11.56 -3.65
C GLY A 43 2.73 10.58 -2.49
N VAL A 44 1.82 9.60 -2.36
CA VAL A 44 1.91 8.58 -1.29
C VAL A 44 1.57 7.22 -1.86
N LEU A 45 2.32 6.19 -1.46
CA LEU A 45 2.10 4.81 -1.87
C LEU A 45 2.12 3.90 -0.66
N LEU A 46 1.00 3.24 -0.40
CA LEU A 46 0.92 2.11 0.53
C LEU A 46 0.84 0.83 -0.30
N VAL A 47 1.67 -0.15 0.04
CA VAL A 47 1.68 -1.45 -0.65
C VAL A 47 1.89 -2.59 0.36
N ALA A 48 1.26 -3.73 0.09
CA ALA A 48 1.40 -4.94 0.88
C ALA A 48 1.26 -6.19 0.00
N ASP A 49 1.70 -7.33 0.52
CA ASP A 49 1.33 -8.63 -0.06
C ASP A 49 -0.17 -8.90 0.15
N ARG A 50 -0.80 -9.58 -0.82
CA ARG A 50 -2.25 -9.86 -0.79
C ARG A 50 -2.67 -10.86 0.30
N ALA A 51 -1.74 -11.71 0.71
CA ALA A 51 -1.93 -12.82 1.64
C ALA A 51 -0.56 -13.21 2.25
N PRO A 52 -0.52 -14.04 3.32
CA PRO A 52 0.74 -14.54 3.88
C PRO A 52 1.56 -15.31 2.83
N CYS A 53 2.74 -14.81 2.48
CA CYS A 53 3.62 -15.41 1.47
C CYS A 53 5.07 -14.95 1.64
N ALA A 54 5.99 -15.56 0.89
CA ALA A 54 7.34 -15.01 0.74
C ALA A 54 7.26 -13.67 0.00
N SER A 55 7.44 -12.56 0.72
CA SER A 55 7.06 -11.24 0.25
C SER A 55 7.76 -10.79 -1.03
N ARG A 56 6.99 -10.12 -1.90
CA ARG A 56 7.50 -9.40 -3.08
C ARG A 56 7.61 -7.88 -2.87
N VAL A 57 7.17 -7.37 -1.72
CA VAL A 57 7.24 -5.94 -1.38
C VAL A 57 8.69 -5.39 -1.41
N PRO A 58 9.73 -6.09 -0.88
CA PRO A 58 11.10 -5.58 -0.93
C PRO A 58 11.58 -5.35 -2.37
N GLU A 59 11.23 -6.26 -3.29
CA GLU A 59 11.52 -6.14 -4.72
C GLU A 59 10.85 -4.91 -5.31
N TYR A 60 9.56 -4.73 -5.04
CA TYR A 60 8.77 -3.61 -5.53
C TYR A 60 9.33 -2.26 -5.07
N VAL A 61 9.65 -2.13 -3.77
CA VAL A 61 10.29 -0.94 -3.19
C VAL A 61 11.64 -0.68 -3.86
N ARG A 62 12.46 -1.72 -4.07
CA ARG A 62 13.75 -1.60 -4.75
C ARG A 62 13.60 -1.06 -6.17
N ARG A 63 12.65 -1.58 -6.95
CA ARG A 63 12.38 -1.12 -8.33
C ARG A 63 11.92 0.34 -8.34
N ILE A 64 11.02 0.73 -7.43
CA ILE A 64 10.51 2.11 -7.33
C ILE A 64 11.64 3.08 -7.02
N LYS A 65 12.49 2.79 -6.03
CA LYS A 65 13.60 3.68 -5.64
C LYS A 65 14.61 3.93 -6.76
N ARG A 66 14.70 3.03 -7.75
CA ARG A 66 15.58 3.18 -8.93
C ARG A 66 15.01 4.08 -10.02
N LEU A 67 13.72 4.41 -9.96
CA LEU A 67 13.15 5.42 -10.86
C LEU A 67 13.67 6.82 -10.47
N PRO A 68 13.83 7.74 -11.43
CA PRO A 68 14.29 9.09 -11.12
C PRO A 68 13.18 9.87 -10.40
N TRP A 69 13.34 10.15 -9.11
CA TRP A 69 12.41 10.96 -8.30
C TRP A 69 13.12 12.22 -7.80
N GLN A 70 12.36 13.30 -7.59
CA GLN A 70 12.88 14.45 -6.84
C GLN A 70 13.07 14.08 -5.37
N THR A 71 12.08 13.40 -4.78
CA THR A 71 12.15 12.83 -3.44
C THR A 71 11.37 11.51 -3.44
N CYS A 72 11.95 10.47 -2.86
CA CYS A 72 11.32 9.17 -2.64
C CYS A 72 11.83 8.61 -1.31
N GLU A 73 10.98 8.63 -0.31
CA GLU A 73 11.30 8.22 1.06
C GLU A 73 10.49 6.98 1.42
N VAL A 74 11.17 6.00 2.01
CA VAL A 74 10.50 4.85 2.65
C VAL A 74 10.18 5.28 4.07
N ARG A 75 8.92 5.64 4.32
CA ARG A 75 8.43 6.13 5.61
C ARG A 75 8.20 5.00 6.60
N ALA A 76 7.82 3.83 6.10
CA ALA A 76 7.76 2.60 6.86
C ALA A 76 7.94 1.40 5.94
N PHE A 77 8.56 0.35 6.46
CA PHE A 77 8.72 -0.94 5.81
C PHE A 77 8.87 -2.00 6.90
N GLY A 78 8.17 -3.12 6.78
CA GLY A 78 8.30 -4.20 7.75
C GLY A 78 7.36 -5.35 7.50
N ALA A 79 7.62 -6.44 8.21
CA ALA A 79 6.80 -7.63 8.18
C ALA A 79 5.40 -7.38 8.74
N VAL A 80 4.43 -8.11 8.19
CA VAL A 80 3.13 -8.31 8.82
C VAL A 80 3.22 -9.65 9.55
N PRO A 81 3.35 -9.64 10.89
CA PRO A 81 3.56 -10.88 11.64
C PRO A 81 2.35 -11.81 11.47
N PRO A 82 2.51 -13.14 11.55
CA PRO A 82 1.43 -14.09 11.32
C PRO A 82 0.13 -13.84 12.11
N PRO A 83 0.16 -13.41 13.38
CA PRO A 83 -1.08 -13.05 14.10
C PRO A 83 -1.85 -11.88 13.46
N ALA A 84 -1.15 -10.98 12.77
CA ALA A 84 -1.72 -9.85 12.04
C ALA A 84 -1.98 -10.16 10.55
N ALA A 85 -1.78 -11.40 10.10
CA ALA A 85 -2.12 -11.83 8.73
C ALA A 85 -3.56 -11.47 8.30
N PRO A 86 -4.58 -11.55 9.18
CA PRO A 86 -5.94 -11.13 8.81
C PRO A 86 -6.04 -9.66 8.37
N ALA A 87 -5.11 -8.79 8.81
CA ALA A 87 -5.05 -7.41 8.33
C ALA A 87 -4.90 -7.32 6.80
N LEU A 88 -4.16 -8.24 6.18
CA LEU A 88 -3.97 -8.28 4.72
C LEU A 88 -5.31 -8.55 4.03
N GLU A 89 -6.11 -9.45 4.58
CA GLU A 89 -7.45 -9.78 4.07
C GLU A 89 -8.41 -8.60 4.23
N GLY A 90 -8.38 -7.92 5.39
CA GLY A 90 -9.14 -6.70 5.63
C GLY A 90 -8.83 -5.60 4.62
N LEU A 91 -7.54 -5.39 4.31
CA LEU A 91 -7.14 -4.45 3.25
C LEU A 91 -7.65 -4.91 1.90
N ALA A 92 -7.46 -6.19 1.54
CA ALA A 92 -7.95 -6.72 0.27
C ALA A 92 -9.48 -6.54 0.12
N HIS A 93 -10.23 -6.74 1.20
CA HIS A 93 -11.67 -6.55 1.24
C HIS A 93 -12.04 -5.08 1.01
N ALA A 94 -11.45 -4.15 1.77
CA ALA A 94 -11.71 -2.72 1.64
C ALA A 94 -11.37 -2.19 0.24
N LEU A 95 -10.25 -2.63 -0.35
CA LEU A 95 -9.88 -2.27 -1.71
C LEU A 95 -10.91 -2.74 -2.74
N ARG A 96 -11.49 -3.94 -2.58
CA ARG A 96 -12.51 -4.46 -3.51
C ARG A 96 -13.87 -3.80 -3.34
N THR A 97 -14.26 -3.43 -2.11
CA THR A 97 -15.61 -2.92 -1.83
C THR A 97 -15.74 -1.42 -2.01
N LEU A 98 -14.67 -0.66 -1.77
CA LEU A 98 -14.69 0.80 -1.87
C LEU A 98 -14.12 1.34 -3.18
N ALA A 99 -13.35 0.52 -3.92
CA ALA A 99 -12.86 0.93 -5.23
C ALA A 99 -14.02 1.20 -6.18
N VAL A 100 -14.01 2.40 -6.77
CA VAL A 100 -14.91 2.75 -7.86
C VAL A 100 -14.27 2.36 -9.20
N PRO A 101 -15.07 2.06 -10.25
CA PRO A 101 -14.52 1.67 -11.55
C PRO A 101 -13.53 2.69 -12.15
N ALA A 102 -13.65 3.96 -11.80
CA ALA A 102 -12.75 5.04 -12.23
C ALA A 102 -11.39 5.05 -11.50
N SER A 103 -11.27 4.45 -10.31
CA SER A 103 -10.05 4.45 -9.51
C SER A 103 -9.19 3.18 -9.66
N VAL A 104 -9.65 2.21 -10.44
CA VAL A 104 -8.98 0.92 -10.64
C VAL A 104 -8.80 0.62 -12.12
N SER A 105 -7.56 0.63 -12.58
CA SER A 105 -7.21 -0.14 -13.77
C SER A 105 -7.50 -1.61 -13.47
N ARG A 106 -8.33 -2.29 -14.28
CA ARG A 106 -8.70 -3.72 -14.08
C ARG A 106 -7.49 -4.67 -13.98
N ARG A 107 -6.29 -4.20 -14.28
CA ARG A 107 -5.02 -4.93 -14.24
C ARG A 107 -4.04 -4.36 -13.21
N SER A 108 -4.53 -3.70 -12.17
CA SER A 108 -3.72 -3.08 -11.11
C SER A 108 -4.05 -3.68 -9.75
N GLY A 109 -3.02 -3.95 -8.95
CA GLY A 109 -3.19 -4.23 -7.53
C GLY A 109 -3.44 -2.99 -6.67
N LEU A 110 -3.17 -1.79 -7.20
CA LEU A 110 -3.34 -0.52 -6.52
C LEU A 110 -4.66 0.15 -6.88
N VAL A 111 -5.30 0.74 -5.87
CA VAL A 111 -6.37 1.72 -6.03
C VAL A 111 -5.77 3.12 -6.08
N GLN A 112 -6.08 3.87 -7.14
CA GLN A 112 -5.59 5.23 -7.33
C GLN A 112 -6.49 6.24 -6.61
N LEU A 113 -5.89 7.15 -5.85
CA LEU A 113 -6.56 8.20 -5.10
C LEU A 113 -6.09 9.59 -5.54
N GLU A 114 -7.00 10.57 -5.46
CA GLU A 114 -6.69 11.98 -5.71
C GLU A 114 -6.35 12.75 -4.43
N ARG A 115 -7.02 12.41 -3.31
CA ARG A 115 -6.88 13.12 -2.05
C ARG A 115 -6.31 12.21 -0.98
N LEU A 116 -5.40 12.74 -0.17
CA LEU A 116 -4.75 11.98 0.89
C LEU A 116 -5.75 11.49 1.96
N LYS A 117 -6.75 12.32 2.29
CA LYS A 117 -7.80 11.97 3.27
C LYS A 117 -8.59 10.72 2.87
N ASP A 118 -8.71 10.44 1.58
CA ASP A 118 -9.43 9.27 1.09
C ASP A 118 -8.68 7.99 1.48
N MET A 119 -7.35 8.04 1.63
CA MET A 119 -6.57 6.88 2.04
C MET A 119 -6.98 6.41 3.44
N SER A 120 -7.18 7.34 4.39
CA SER A 120 -7.64 7.00 5.74
C SER A 120 -8.98 6.25 5.73
N ALA A 121 -9.90 6.58 4.82
CA ALA A 121 -11.19 5.91 4.73
C ALA A 121 -11.03 4.42 4.35
N TYR A 122 -10.16 4.11 3.38
CA TYR A 122 -9.86 2.72 3.01
C TYR A 122 -9.21 1.96 4.16
N LEU A 123 -8.30 2.59 4.91
CA LEU A 123 -7.60 1.94 6.01
C LEU A 123 -8.50 1.69 7.21
N HIS A 124 -9.39 2.62 7.54
CA HIS A 124 -10.41 2.40 8.58
C HIS A 124 -11.40 1.30 8.20
N ALA A 125 -11.80 1.23 6.92
CA ALA A 125 -12.64 0.14 6.44
C ALA A 125 -11.90 -1.21 6.50
N ALA A 126 -10.60 -1.24 6.19
CA ALA A 126 -9.77 -2.43 6.32
C ALA A 126 -9.67 -2.90 7.78
N ASP A 127 -9.47 -1.98 8.71
CA ASP A 127 -9.41 -2.26 10.15
C ASP A 127 -10.76 -2.73 10.70
N ALA A 128 -11.89 -2.21 10.19
CA ALA A 128 -13.23 -2.63 10.58
C ALA A 128 -13.62 -4.01 10.00
N ALA A 129 -13.11 -4.34 8.82
CA ALA A 129 -13.40 -5.61 8.14
C ALA A 129 -12.72 -6.81 8.82
N THR A 130 -11.69 -6.57 9.65
CA THR A 130 -10.95 -7.66 10.26
C THR A 130 -10.43 -7.29 11.66
N PRO A 131 -10.96 -7.90 12.73
CA PRO A 131 -10.47 -7.70 14.08
C PRO A 131 -8.99 -8.09 14.17
N LEU A 132 -8.17 -7.20 14.72
CA LEU A 132 -6.75 -7.48 14.96
C LEU A 132 -6.55 -8.02 16.37
N PRO A 133 -5.60 -8.95 16.57
CA PRO A 133 -5.23 -9.37 17.91
C PRO A 133 -4.68 -8.20 18.72
N HIS A 134 -4.81 -8.31 20.04
CA HIS A 134 -4.37 -7.27 20.97
C HIS A 134 -2.88 -6.94 20.76
N GLY A 135 -2.55 -5.66 20.64
CA GLY A 135 -1.18 -5.18 20.39
C GLY A 135 -0.72 -5.20 18.93
N ALA A 136 -1.50 -5.75 17.98
CA ALA A 136 -1.19 -5.62 16.57
C ALA A 136 -1.51 -4.23 16.02
N LEU A 137 -0.60 -3.71 15.19
CA LEU A 137 -0.74 -2.37 14.61
C LEU A 137 -1.68 -2.37 13.40
N SER A 138 -2.80 -1.67 13.55
CA SER A 138 -3.82 -1.47 12.51
C SER A 138 -3.27 -0.72 11.29
N TRP A 139 -3.97 -0.81 10.16
CA TRP A 139 -3.61 -0.08 8.95
C TRP A 139 -3.67 1.43 9.15
N ALA A 140 -4.73 1.94 9.78
CA ALA A 140 -4.85 3.36 10.06
C ALA A 140 -3.73 3.84 11.02
N ALA A 141 -3.43 3.08 12.07
CA ALA A 141 -2.38 3.40 13.02
C ALA A 141 -0.98 3.34 12.37
N PHE A 142 -0.70 2.30 11.58
CA PHE A 142 0.54 2.17 10.81
C PHE A 142 0.75 3.36 9.88
N PHE A 143 -0.28 3.74 9.13
CA PHE A 143 -0.22 4.88 8.22
C PHE A 143 0.02 6.19 8.96
N GLN A 144 -0.73 6.45 10.03
CA GLN A 144 -0.56 7.67 10.83
C GLN A 144 0.84 7.79 11.43
N GLN A 145 1.38 6.69 11.99
CA GLN A 145 2.73 6.66 12.54
C GLN A 145 3.77 6.94 11.45
N ALA A 146 3.66 6.28 10.29
CA ALA A 146 4.60 6.43 9.19
C ALA A 146 4.55 7.83 8.55
N MET A 147 3.38 8.48 8.49
CA MET A 147 3.28 9.86 8.01
C MET A 147 3.88 10.89 8.96
N ARG A 148 3.84 10.61 10.27
CA ARG A 148 4.39 11.48 11.33
C ARG A 148 5.89 11.29 11.57
N ALA A 149 6.48 10.20 11.07
CA ALA A 149 7.91 9.97 11.17
C ALA A 149 8.66 11.15 10.51
N PRO A 150 9.74 11.66 11.13
CA PRO A 150 10.52 12.78 10.59
C PRO A 150 11.08 12.44 9.21
#